data_AF-A0A927R6Z1-F1
#
_entry.id   AF-A0A927R6Z1-F1
#
_cell.length_a   1.000
_cell.length_b   1.000
_cell.length_c   1.000
_cell.angle_alpha   90.00
_cell.angle_beta   90.00
_cell.angle_gamma   90.00
#
_symmetry.space_group_name_H-M   'P 1'
#
loop_
_entity.id
_entity.type
_entity.pdbx_description
1 polymer ?
#
loop_
_entity_poly.entity_id
_entity_poly.type
_entity_poly.pdbx_seq_one_letter_code
_entity_poly.pdbx_strand_id
1 'polypeptide(L)'
;MIDQPARHTDVTHEFDDGRGADPVSPASRRAVAGRGWFGVGALGALSFGLVHFYWAVGGRLGLPAEVGPISDRTWFLVYDLVAGLAFVGFAGGAGVLAAGRGSGRLQVWLVRDAAWGGVLALVRGGLGLVQDVFLIDEIGVGALYDVVFTAGGLIFVWSAYLLWSARRP
;
A
#
# COMPACT_ATOMS: atom_id res chain seq x y z
N MET A 1 63.22 14.97 -39.10
CA MET A 1 62.25 14.28 -38.22
C MET A 1 61.11 15.27 -38.07
N ILE A 2 60.02 15.05 -38.80
CA ILE A 2 59.04 16.08 -39.19
C ILE A 2 57.87 16.07 -38.21
N ASP A 3 57.50 17.27 -37.76
CA ASP A 3 56.36 17.62 -36.92
C ASP A 3 55.03 17.03 -37.40
N GLN A 4 54.22 16.52 -36.46
CA GLN A 4 52.80 16.25 -36.69
C GLN A 4 51.97 17.50 -36.35
N PRO A 5 51.05 17.95 -37.23
CA PRO A 5 50.13 19.02 -36.90
C PRO A 5 48.96 18.52 -36.04
N ALA A 6 48.55 19.38 -35.11
CA ALA A 6 47.45 19.18 -34.17
C ALA A 6 46.10 18.97 -34.88
N ARG A 7 45.34 17.96 -34.44
CA ARG A 7 43.92 17.79 -34.82
C ARG A 7 43.07 18.83 -34.10
N HIS A 8 42.52 19.74 -34.88
CA HIS A 8 41.41 20.60 -34.46
C HIS A 8 40.16 19.73 -34.32
N THR A 9 39.72 19.45 -33.09
CA THR A 9 38.40 18.85 -32.83
C THR A 9 37.36 19.95 -32.95
N ASP A 10 36.61 19.92 -34.04
CA ASP A 10 35.42 20.75 -34.24
C ASP A 10 34.31 20.18 -33.35
N VAL A 11 34.10 20.82 -32.19
CA VAL A 11 32.95 20.55 -31.32
C VAL A 11 31.79 21.32 -31.92
N THR A 12 31.11 20.72 -32.89
CA THR A 12 29.78 21.19 -33.28
C THR A 12 28.83 20.81 -32.15
N HIS A 13 28.44 21.82 -31.38
CA HIS A 13 27.28 21.76 -30.50
C HIS A 13 26.05 21.47 -31.36
N GLU A 14 25.69 20.19 -31.47
CA GLU A 14 24.39 19.77 -31.95
C GLU A 14 23.36 20.26 -30.93
N PHE A 15 22.82 21.45 -31.20
CA PHE A 15 21.61 21.95 -30.55
C PHE A 15 20.51 20.90 -30.83
N ASP A 16 20.03 20.28 -29.76
CA ASP A 16 18.87 19.40 -29.81
C ASP A 16 17.63 20.28 -30.03
N ASP A 17 17.32 20.49 -31.31
CA ASP A 17 16.28 21.37 -31.83
C ASP A 17 14.87 20.86 -31.52
N GLY A 18 14.48 20.76 -30.25
CA GLY A 18 13.08 20.69 -29.83
C GLY A 18 12.20 19.70 -30.60
N ARG A 19 12.76 18.58 -31.08
CA ARG A 19 11.99 17.58 -31.85
C ARG A 19 11.17 16.77 -30.87
N GLY A 20 9.92 17.21 -30.73
CA GLY A 20 8.75 16.43 -30.38
C GLY A 20 9.00 15.37 -29.32
N ALA A 21 8.71 15.71 -28.05
CA ALA A 21 8.40 14.68 -27.07
C ALA A 21 7.37 13.75 -27.71
N ASP A 22 7.80 12.53 -28.07
CA ASP A 22 6.94 11.52 -28.68
C ASP A 22 5.66 11.45 -27.84
N PRO A 23 4.47 11.52 -28.46
CA PRO A 23 3.23 11.51 -27.70
C PRO A 23 3.22 10.25 -26.84
N VAL A 24 3.31 10.44 -25.53
CA VAL A 24 3.43 9.38 -24.53
C VAL A 24 2.36 8.34 -24.84
N SER A 25 2.80 7.17 -25.29
CA SER A 25 1.89 6.15 -25.80
C SER A 25 0.84 5.82 -24.73
N PRO A 26 -0.39 5.42 -25.12
CA PRO A 26 -1.41 5.01 -24.16
C PRO A 26 -0.90 3.92 -23.19
N ALA A 27 0.01 3.06 -23.66
CA ALA A 27 0.65 2.03 -22.85
C ALA A 27 1.58 2.61 -21.77
N SER A 28 2.42 3.61 -22.09
CA SER A 28 3.30 4.23 -21.10
C SER A 28 2.53 5.08 -20.09
N ARG A 29 1.44 5.75 -20.50
CA ARG A 29 0.51 6.43 -19.56
C ARG A 29 -0.12 5.46 -18.56
N ARG A 30 -0.60 4.30 -19.02
CA ARG A 30 -1.13 3.24 -18.14
C ARG A 30 -0.06 2.69 -17.19
N ALA A 31 1.17 2.50 -17.67
CA ALA A 31 2.28 2.00 -16.85
C ALA A 31 2.74 3.00 -15.78
N VAL A 32 2.68 4.32 -16.05
CA VAL A 32 2.97 5.37 -15.06
C VAL A 32 1.82 5.50 -14.05
N ALA A 33 0.57 5.53 -14.53
CA ALA A 33 -0.60 5.56 -13.66
C ALA A 33 -0.64 4.35 -12.72
N GLY A 34 -0.34 3.14 -13.22
CA GLY A 34 -0.26 1.93 -12.41
C GLY A 34 0.81 2.02 -11.30
N ARG A 35 1.97 2.60 -11.59
CA ARG A 35 3.03 2.82 -10.58
C ARG A 35 2.61 3.78 -9.47
N GLY A 36 1.90 4.85 -9.81
CA GLY A 36 1.35 5.79 -8.84
C GLY A 36 0.42 5.11 -7.84
N TRP A 37 -0.50 4.26 -8.33
CA TRP A 37 -1.41 3.50 -7.49
C TRP A 37 -0.72 2.52 -6.54
N PHE A 38 0.34 1.84 -7.00
CA PHE A 38 1.16 0.99 -6.11
C PHE A 38 1.85 1.80 -5.02
N GLY A 39 2.34 3.01 -5.32
CA GLY A 39 2.94 3.90 -4.32
C GLY A 39 1.94 4.33 -3.25
N VAL A 40 0.73 4.76 -3.66
CA VAL A 40 -0.35 5.13 -2.73
C VAL A 40 -0.76 3.92 -1.87
N GLY A 41 -0.95 2.76 -2.49
CA GLY A 41 -1.25 1.52 -1.79
C GLY A 41 -0.17 1.13 -0.78
N ALA A 42 1.10 1.31 -1.11
CA ALA A 42 2.21 1.02 -0.21
C ALA A 42 2.20 1.93 1.03
N LEU A 43 1.99 3.24 0.85
CA LEU A 43 1.92 4.19 1.96
C LEU A 43 0.70 3.95 2.86
N GLY A 44 -0.46 3.69 2.26
CA GLY A 44 -1.68 3.35 2.99
C GLY A 44 -1.50 2.07 3.81
N ALA A 45 -0.98 1.01 3.20
CA ALA A 45 -0.68 -0.25 3.87
C ALA A 45 0.32 -0.08 5.01
N LEU A 46 1.43 0.64 4.77
CA LEU A 46 2.43 0.90 5.80
C LEU A 46 1.81 1.62 7.00
N SER A 47 1.00 2.65 6.74
CA SER A 47 0.33 3.42 7.80
C SER A 47 -0.61 2.51 8.61
N PHE A 48 -1.39 1.66 7.94
CA PHE A 48 -2.24 0.67 8.58
C PHE A 48 -1.44 -0.31 9.44
N GLY A 49 -0.35 -0.85 8.91
CA GLY A 49 0.52 -1.78 9.64
C GLY A 49 1.15 -1.15 10.88
N LEU A 50 1.59 0.10 10.78
CA LEU A 50 2.14 0.85 11.92
C LEU A 50 1.11 1.09 13.03
N VAL A 51 -0.15 1.37 12.68
CA VAL A 51 -1.23 1.50 13.66
C VAL A 51 -1.44 0.20 14.45
N HIS A 52 -1.42 -0.96 13.77
CA HIS A 52 -1.52 -2.25 14.47
C HIS A 52 -0.34 -2.50 15.40
N PHE A 53 0.89 -2.21 14.97
CA PHE A 53 2.05 -2.35 15.85
C PHE A 53 1.99 -1.40 17.05
N TYR A 54 1.52 -0.17 16.84
CA TYR A 54 1.31 0.79 17.93
C TYR A 54 0.32 0.26 18.98
N TRP A 55 -0.79 -0.35 18.57
CA TRP A 55 -1.74 -0.97 19.49
C TRP A 55 -1.21 -2.26 20.13
N ALA A 56 -0.45 -3.07 19.39
CA ALA A 56 0.20 -4.27 19.91
C ALA A 56 1.16 -3.96 21.08
N VAL A 57 1.81 -2.79 21.08
CA VAL A 57 2.68 -2.34 22.19
C VAL A 57 1.95 -1.56 23.28
N GLY A 58 0.61 -1.56 23.29
CA GLY A 58 -0.20 -0.93 24.33
C GLY A 58 -0.62 0.51 24.05
N GLY A 59 -0.42 0.99 22.82
CA GLY A 59 -0.98 2.26 22.37
C GLY A 59 -2.50 2.31 22.48
N ARG A 60 -3.07 3.50 22.68
CA ARG A 60 -4.51 3.69 22.88
C ARG A 60 -5.20 4.55 21.84
N LEU A 61 -4.48 5.43 21.13
CA LEU A 61 -4.99 6.29 20.05
C LEU A 61 -6.42 6.83 20.28
N GLY A 62 -6.68 7.46 21.44
CA GLY A 62 -7.98 8.05 21.76
C GLY A 62 -9.01 7.10 22.37
N LEU A 63 -8.68 5.82 22.60
CA LEU A 63 -9.50 4.92 23.41
C LEU A 63 -9.46 5.34 24.90
N PRO A 64 -10.59 5.22 25.63
CA PRO A 64 -10.66 5.54 27.06
C PRO A 64 -9.65 4.72 27.88
N ALA A 65 -9.14 5.28 28.97
CA ALA A 65 -8.13 4.62 29.81
C ALA A 65 -8.69 3.37 30.51
N GLU A 66 -10.00 3.36 30.75
CA GLU A 66 -10.79 2.31 31.37
C GLU A 66 -10.86 1.06 30.48
N VAL A 67 -10.66 1.22 29.17
CA VAL A 67 -10.53 0.12 28.22
C VAL A 67 -9.10 -0.42 28.32
N GLY A 68 -8.96 -1.64 28.85
CA GLY A 68 -7.66 -2.32 28.93
C GLY A 68 -6.99 -2.40 27.55
N PRO A 69 -5.66 -2.18 27.46
CA PRO A 69 -4.96 -2.08 26.19
C PRO A 69 -5.02 -3.40 25.41
N ILE A 70 -4.86 -3.32 24.08
CA ILE A 70 -4.91 -4.50 23.21
C ILE A 70 -3.78 -5.49 23.53
N SER A 71 -2.62 -5.00 23.99
CA SER A 71 -1.48 -5.81 24.44
C SER A 71 -1.84 -6.84 25.52
N ASP A 72 -2.86 -6.56 26.33
CA ASP A 72 -3.26 -7.42 27.45
C ASP A 72 -4.29 -8.49 27.01
N ARG A 73 -4.74 -8.43 25.76
CA ARG A 73 -5.77 -9.31 25.19
C ARG A 73 -5.12 -10.24 24.16
N THR A 74 -4.70 -11.44 24.58
CA THR A 74 -3.87 -12.36 23.78
C THR A 74 -4.33 -12.53 22.33
N TRP A 75 -5.62 -12.76 22.08
CA TRP A 75 -6.13 -12.97 20.72
C TRP A 75 -6.11 -11.70 19.86
N PHE A 76 -6.37 -10.52 20.44
CA PHE A 76 -6.28 -9.25 19.73
C PHE A 76 -4.83 -8.87 19.46
N LEU A 77 -3.92 -9.15 20.40
CA LEU A 77 -2.48 -8.97 20.19
C LEU A 77 -1.96 -9.82 19.03
N VAL A 78 -2.32 -11.11 18.99
CA VAL A 78 -1.94 -11.99 17.87
C VAL A 78 -2.49 -11.47 16.55
N TYR A 79 -3.76 -11.06 16.53
CA TYR A 79 -4.36 -10.45 15.36
C TYR A 79 -3.58 -9.20 14.90
N ASP A 80 -3.28 -8.26 15.80
CA ASP A 80 -2.61 -7.01 15.45
C ASP A 80 -1.19 -7.26 14.93
N LEU A 81 -0.45 -8.21 15.51
CA LEU A 81 0.87 -8.58 15.01
C LEU A 81 0.81 -9.20 13.61
N VAL A 82 -0.14 -10.13 13.39
CA VAL A 82 -0.31 -10.78 12.08
C VAL A 82 -0.77 -9.78 11.03
N ALA A 83 -1.76 -8.95 11.34
CA ALA A 83 -2.25 -7.91 10.45
C ALA A 83 -1.16 -6.86 10.16
N GLY A 84 -0.44 -6.41 11.19
CA GLY A 84 0.68 -5.48 11.06
C GLY A 84 1.77 -5.99 10.13
N LEU A 85 2.18 -7.25 10.30
CA LEU A 85 3.16 -7.90 9.43
C LEU A 85 2.66 -8.05 7.99
N ALA A 86 1.39 -8.44 7.80
CA ALA A 86 0.80 -8.55 6.47
C ALA A 86 0.79 -7.19 5.76
N PHE A 87 0.33 -6.12 6.42
CA PHE A 87 0.29 -4.78 5.83
C PHE A 87 1.68 -4.21 5.52
N VAL A 88 2.67 -4.44 6.38
CA VAL A 88 4.06 -4.05 6.10
C VAL A 88 4.67 -4.87 4.97
N GLY A 89 4.39 -6.17 4.92
CA GLY A 89 4.80 -7.04 3.82
C GLY A 89 4.21 -6.58 2.48
N PHE A 90 2.91 -6.31 2.46
CA PHE A 90 2.22 -5.71 1.32
C PHE A 90 2.86 -4.39 0.91
N ALA A 91 3.10 -3.48 1.87
CA ALA A 91 3.73 -2.18 1.60
C ALA A 91 5.10 -2.34 0.94
N GLY A 92 5.93 -3.25 1.43
CA GLY A 92 7.23 -3.57 0.82
C GLY A 92 7.09 -4.07 -0.61
N GLY A 93 6.22 -5.05 -0.86
CA GLY A 93 6.01 -5.59 -2.20
C GLY A 93 5.40 -4.57 -3.18
N ALA A 94 4.43 -3.79 -2.73
CA ALA A 94 3.83 -2.71 -3.51
C ALA A 94 4.86 -1.61 -3.82
N GLY A 95 5.75 -1.27 -2.87
CA GLY A 95 6.86 -0.35 -3.09
C GLY A 95 7.85 -0.84 -4.16
N VAL A 96 8.17 -2.14 -4.17
CA VAL A 96 9.00 -2.76 -5.21
C VAL A 96 8.34 -2.66 -6.60
N LEU A 97 7.02 -2.84 -6.69
CA LEU A 97 6.28 -2.64 -7.94
C LEU A 97 6.20 -1.17 -8.36
N ALA A 98 6.01 -0.25 -7.42
CA ALA A 98 6.02 1.19 -7.68
C ALA A 98 7.38 1.64 -8.26
N ALA A 99 8.48 1.08 -7.75
CA ALA A 99 9.83 1.29 -8.27
C ALA A 99 10.10 0.60 -9.63
N GLY A 100 9.14 -0.16 -10.17
CA GLY A 100 9.27 -0.87 -11.45
C GLY A 100 10.15 -2.12 -11.42
N ARG A 101 10.42 -2.69 -10.23
CA ARG A 101 11.36 -3.81 -10.03
C ARG A 101 10.69 -5.15 -9.69
N GLY A 102 9.38 -5.30 -9.88
CA GLY A 102 8.64 -6.48 -9.45
C GLY A 102 8.48 -7.58 -10.51
N SER A 103 8.43 -8.83 -10.04
CA SER A 103 8.16 -10.02 -10.86
C SER A 103 6.68 -10.39 -10.88
N GLY A 104 6.24 -11.19 -11.85
CA GLY A 104 4.87 -11.73 -11.86
C GLY A 104 4.52 -12.53 -10.60
N ARG A 105 5.49 -13.25 -10.03
CA ARG A 105 5.33 -13.98 -8.75
C ARG A 105 5.05 -13.03 -7.59
N LEU A 106 5.75 -11.91 -7.50
CA LEU A 106 5.51 -10.88 -6.49
C LEU A 106 4.09 -10.33 -6.60
N GLN A 107 3.61 -10.07 -7.82
CA GLN A 107 2.25 -9.62 -8.00
C GLN A 107 1.23 -10.67 -7.52
N VAL A 108 1.45 -11.97 -7.81
CA VAL A 108 0.58 -13.06 -7.31
C VAL A 108 0.54 -13.10 -5.80
N TRP A 109 1.69 -12.95 -5.17
CA TRP A 109 1.79 -12.88 -3.73
C TRP A 109 0.99 -11.69 -3.17
N LEU A 110 1.16 -10.48 -3.75
CA LEU A 110 0.42 -9.28 -3.32
C LEU A 110 -1.09 -9.39 -3.49
N VAL A 111 -1.58 -10.08 -4.53
CA VAL A 111 -3.02 -10.34 -4.67
C VAL A 111 -3.54 -11.19 -3.52
N ARG A 112 -2.82 -12.25 -3.15
CA ARG A 112 -3.21 -13.13 -2.04
C ARG A 112 -3.15 -12.38 -0.72
N ASP A 113 -2.07 -11.63 -0.51
CA ASP A 113 -1.84 -10.87 0.71
C ASP A 113 -2.91 -9.78 0.87
N ALA A 114 -3.23 -9.05 -0.20
CA ALA A 114 -4.31 -8.07 -0.17
C ALA A 114 -5.70 -8.69 0.06
N ALA A 115 -5.98 -9.85 -0.53
CA ALA A 115 -7.25 -10.54 -0.31
C ALA A 115 -7.38 -10.97 1.16
N TRP A 116 -6.35 -11.61 1.72
CA TRP A 116 -6.37 -12.05 3.11
C TRP A 116 -6.37 -10.89 4.10
N GLY A 117 -5.49 -9.91 3.93
CA GLY A 117 -5.46 -8.70 4.76
C GLY A 117 -6.77 -7.93 4.69
N GLY A 118 -7.37 -7.85 3.50
CA GLY A 118 -8.69 -7.24 3.30
C GLY A 118 -9.81 -7.98 4.03
N VAL A 119 -9.85 -9.31 3.95
CA VAL A 119 -10.83 -10.14 4.68
C VAL A 119 -10.66 -9.99 6.19
N LEU A 120 -9.43 -10.03 6.71
CA LEU A 120 -9.16 -9.85 8.14
C LEU A 120 -9.65 -8.48 8.63
N ALA A 121 -9.35 -7.41 7.90
CA ALA A 121 -9.81 -6.07 8.22
C ALA A 121 -11.34 -5.94 8.15
N LEU A 122 -11.98 -6.59 7.17
CA LEU A 122 -13.45 -6.63 7.05
C LEU A 122 -14.11 -7.37 8.22
N VAL A 123 -13.57 -8.52 8.62
CA VAL A 123 -14.09 -9.26 9.77
C VAL A 123 -13.96 -8.41 11.03
N ARG A 124 -12.80 -7.77 11.26
CA ARG A 124 -12.58 -6.94 12.43
C ARG A 124 -13.47 -5.70 12.46
N GLY A 125 -13.47 -4.92 11.38
CA GLY A 125 -14.23 -3.68 11.28
C GLY A 125 -15.73 -3.94 11.19
N GLY A 126 -16.16 -4.93 10.41
CA GLY A 126 -17.57 -5.27 10.23
C GLY A 126 -18.21 -5.79 11.52
N LEU A 127 -17.53 -6.68 12.26
CA LEU A 127 -18.03 -7.12 13.56
C LEU A 127 -18.05 -5.97 14.58
N GLY A 128 -17.05 -5.09 14.54
CA GLY A 128 -17.01 -3.87 15.36
C GLY A 128 -18.18 -2.94 15.09
N LEU A 129 -18.47 -2.63 13.81
CA LEU A 129 -19.62 -1.83 13.42
C LEU A 129 -20.95 -2.45 13.83
N VAL A 130 -21.11 -3.77 13.69
CA VAL A 130 -22.30 -4.47 14.17
C VAL A 130 -22.44 -4.30 15.69
N GLN A 131 -21.35 -4.45 16.44
CA GLN A 131 -21.35 -4.22 17.89
C GLN A 131 -21.70 -2.76 18.22
N ASP A 132 -21.10 -1.78 17.55
CA ASP A 132 -21.35 -0.36 17.80
C ASP A 132 -22.81 0.04 17.49
N VAL A 133 -23.40 -0.49 16.42
CA VAL A 133 -24.78 -0.17 16.02
C VAL A 133 -25.82 -0.79 16.95
N PHE A 134 -25.57 -2.01 17.46
CA PHE A 134 -26.59 -2.78 18.19
C PHE A 134 -26.39 -2.82 19.71
N LEU A 135 -25.18 -2.57 20.21
CA LEU A 135 -24.82 -2.86 21.60
C LEU A 135 -24.22 -1.67 22.37
N ILE A 136 -23.98 -0.54 21.70
CA ILE A 136 -23.33 0.62 22.32
C ILE A 136 -24.18 1.88 22.12
N ASP A 137 -24.50 2.57 23.22
CA ASP A 137 -25.38 3.76 23.22
C ASP A 137 -24.64 5.06 22.80
N GLU A 138 -23.30 5.09 22.88
CA GLU A 138 -22.48 6.26 22.51
C GLU A 138 -21.42 5.91 21.46
N ILE A 139 -21.47 6.60 20.31
CA ILE A 139 -20.48 6.45 19.23
C ILE A 139 -19.17 7.14 19.64
N GLY A 140 -18.20 6.34 20.09
CA GLY A 140 -16.86 6.79 20.45
C GLY A 140 -15.83 6.70 19.30
N VAL A 141 -14.55 6.89 19.63
CA VAL A 141 -13.44 6.74 18.68
C VAL A 141 -13.31 5.30 18.14
N GLY A 142 -13.84 4.30 18.88
CA GLY A 142 -13.94 2.89 18.46
C GLY A 142 -14.69 2.71 17.13
N ALA A 143 -15.99 3.05 17.10
CA ALA A 143 -16.65 3.86 16.06
C ALA A 143 -15.88 4.04 14.75
N LEU A 144 -15.04 5.07 14.80
CA LEU A 144 -14.26 5.54 13.67
C LEU A 144 -13.26 4.49 13.19
N TYR A 145 -12.58 3.79 14.10
CA TYR A 145 -11.66 2.73 13.72
C TYR A 145 -12.39 1.58 13.02
N ASP A 146 -13.56 1.17 13.50
CA ASP A 146 -14.33 0.08 12.89
C ASP A 146 -14.82 0.46 11.47
N VAL A 147 -15.18 1.72 11.23
CA VAL A 147 -15.41 2.26 9.88
C VAL A 147 -14.14 2.19 9.03
N VAL A 148 -13.02 2.68 9.56
CA VAL A 148 -11.72 2.71 8.85
C VAL A 148 -11.25 1.29 8.49
N PHE A 149 -11.40 0.33 9.40
CA PHE A 149 -11.09 -1.08 9.17
C PHE A 149 -11.97 -1.69 8.08
N THR A 150 -13.26 -1.42 8.13
CA THR A 150 -14.21 -1.91 7.13
C THR A 150 -13.89 -1.33 5.76
N ALA A 151 -13.71 -0.01 5.67
CA ALA A 151 -13.36 0.67 4.42
C ALA A 151 -12.01 0.21 3.87
N GLY A 152 -10.99 0.11 4.73
CA GLY A 152 -9.68 -0.42 4.37
C GLY A 152 -9.77 -1.85 3.85
N GLY A 153 -10.53 -2.71 4.54
CA GLY A 153 -10.77 -4.08 4.13
C GLY A 153 -11.42 -4.19 2.74
N LEU A 154 -12.46 -3.39 2.48
CA LEU A 154 -13.10 -3.30 1.15
C LEU A 154 -12.10 -2.87 0.07
N ILE A 155 -11.29 -1.83 0.34
CA ILE A 155 -10.28 -1.32 -0.59
C ILE A 155 -9.24 -2.38 -0.91
N PHE A 156 -8.78 -3.15 0.08
CA PHE A 156 -7.80 -4.21 -0.10
C PHE A 156 -8.35 -5.38 -0.90
N VAL A 157 -9.57 -5.85 -0.59
CA VAL A 157 -10.25 -6.90 -1.38
C VAL A 157 -10.48 -6.44 -2.82
N TRP A 158 -10.95 -5.20 -3.01
CA TRP A 158 -11.16 -4.63 -4.34
C TRP A 158 -9.85 -4.52 -5.12
N SER A 159 -8.77 -4.09 -4.47
CA SER A 159 -7.44 -3.99 -5.06
C SER A 159 -6.90 -5.37 -5.45
N ALA A 160 -7.12 -6.39 -4.63
CA ALA A 160 -6.80 -7.78 -4.97
C ALA A 160 -7.57 -8.25 -6.21
N TYR A 161 -8.87 -7.94 -6.29
CA TYR A 161 -9.70 -8.23 -7.46
C TYR A 161 -9.18 -7.56 -8.73
N LEU A 162 -8.92 -6.25 -8.69
CA LEU A 162 -8.41 -5.50 -9.85
C LEU A 162 -7.06 -6.03 -10.33
N LEU A 163 -6.14 -6.30 -9.39
CA LEU A 163 -4.83 -6.87 -9.70
C LEU A 163 -4.92 -8.28 -10.26
N TRP A 164 -5.90 -9.07 -9.81
CA TRP A 164 -6.17 -10.40 -10.37
C TRP A 164 -6.76 -10.31 -11.78
N SER A 165 -7.76 -9.45 -12.01
CA SER A 165 -8.41 -9.29 -13.30
C SER A 165 -7.45 -8.78 -14.37
N ALA A 166 -6.50 -7.90 -14.00
CA ALA A 166 -5.51 -7.35 -14.92
C ALA A 166 -4.50 -8.39 -15.44
N ARG A 167 -4.48 -9.61 -14.88
CA ARG A 167 -3.61 -10.71 -15.34
C ARG A 167 -4.27 -11.67 -16.32
N ARG A 168 -5.59 -11.59 -16.51
CA ARG A 168 -6.27 -12.47 -17.45
C ARG A 168 -6.02 -11.94 -18.88
N PRO A 169 -5.61 -12.82 -19.81
CA PRO A 169 -5.36 -12.46 -21.21
C PRO A 169 -6.65 -12.01 -21.93
#